data_AF-A6I7J5-F1
#
_entry.id   AF-A6I7J5-F1
#
_cell.length_a   1.000
_cell.length_b   1.000
_cell.length_c   1.000
_cell.angle_alpha   90.00
_cell.angle_beta   90.00
_cell.angle_gamma   90.00
#
_symmetry.space_group_name_H-M   'P 1'
#
loop_
_entity.id
_entity.type
_entity.pdbx_description
1 polymer ?
#
loop_
_entity_poly.entity_id
_entity_poly.type
_entity_poly.pdbx_seq_one_letter_code
_entity_poly.pdbx_strand_id
1 'polypeptide(L)'
;MARTVVALNILVLLGLCWSLAVANPLPAAHETVAKGENGTKPDSDVIEHCSDAWSFDATTMDHNGTMLFFKGEFVWRGHSGIRELISERWKNPVTSVDAAFRGPDSVFLIKEDKVWVYPPEKKENGYPKLFQEDRCCLFLG
;
A
#
# COMPACT_ATOMS: atom_id res chain seq x y z
N MET A 1 -28.74 -36.20 34.26
CA MET A 1 -29.30 -34.88 33.88
C MET A 1 -28.28 -33.90 33.29
N ALA A 2 -26.96 -34.03 33.51
CA ALA A 2 -25.96 -33.11 32.94
C ALA A 2 -25.72 -33.29 31.43
N ARG A 3 -25.78 -34.51 30.90
CA ARG A 3 -25.50 -34.82 29.48
C ARG A 3 -26.53 -34.25 28.50
N THR A 4 -27.79 -34.15 28.92
CA THR A 4 -28.89 -33.59 28.13
C THR A 4 -28.84 -32.08 28.03
N VAL A 5 -28.30 -31.40 29.05
CA VAL A 5 -28.10 -29.94 29.06
C VAL A 5 -26.98 -29.53 28.10
N VAL A 6 -25.91 -30.33 28.00
CA VAL A 6 -24.79 -30.07 27.07
C VAL A 6 -25.24 -30.23 25.62
N ALA A 7 -26.03 -31.27 25.31
CA ALA A 7 -26.53 -31.51 23.96
C ALA A 7 -27.46 -30.38 23.47
N LEU A 8 -28.29 -29.83 24.36
CA LEU A 8 -29.20 -28.74 24.01
C LEU A 8 -28.46 -27.42 23.73
N ASN A 9 -27.38 -27.14 24.48
CA ASN A 9 -26.54 -25.95 24.25
C ASN A 9 -25.81 -25.99 22.90
N ILE A 10 -25.36 -27.16 22.46
CA ILE A 10 -24.68 -27.33 21.17
C ILE A 10 -25.65 -27.11 19.99
N LEU A 11 -26.88 -27.62 20.10
CA LEU A 11 -27.92 -27.43 19.08
C LEU A 11 -28.32 -25.95 18.95
N VAL A 12 -28.39 -25.20 20.06
CA VAL A 12 -28.69 -23.76 20.05
C VAL A 12 -27.56 -22.96 19.41
N LEU A 13 -26.29 -23.28 19.71
CA LEU A 13 -25.13 -22.63 19.10
C LEU A 13 -25.06 -22.87 17.58
N LEU A 14 -25.34 -24.09 17.12
CA LEU A 14 -25.36 -24.41 15.69
C LEU A 14 -26.48 -23.67 14.93
N GLY A 15 -27.68 -23.55 15.53
CA GLY A 15 -28.80 -22.81 14.94
C GLY A 15 -28.55 -21.29 14.84
N LEU A 16 -27.91 -20.70 15.84
CA LEU A 16 -27.48 -19.29 15.82
C LEU A 16 -26.44 -19.02 14.72
N CYS A 17 -25.54 -19.96 14.47
CA CYS A 17 -24.49 -19.82 13.46
C CYS A 17 -25.07 -19.77 12.03
N TRP A 18 -26.13 -20.52 11.74
CA TRP A 18 -26.79 -20.51 10.43
C TRP A 18 -27.58 -19.22 10.16
N SER A 19 -28.05 -18.56 11.23
CA SER A 19 -28.81 -17.31 11.10
C SER A 19 -27.93 -16.11 10.72
N LEU A 20 -26.67 -16.10 11.16
CA LEU A 20 -25.70 -15.03 10.85
C LEU A 20 -25.19 -15.09 9.40
N ALA A 21 -25.19 -16.26 8.77
CA ALA A 21 -24.75 -16.45 7.39
C ALA A 21 -25.74 -15.90 6.35
N VAL A 22 -27.04 -15.82 6.68
CA VAL A 22 -28.08 -15.29 5.77
C VAL A 22 -28.18 -13.77 5.82
N ALA A 23 -27.82 -13.14 6.95
CA ALA A 23 -27.94 -11.69 7.12
C ALA A 23 -26.86 -10.88 6.38
N ASN A 24 -25.72 -11.49 6.05
CA ASN A 24 -24.62 -10.84 5.33
C ASN A 24 -24.26 -11.63 4.07
N PRO A 25 -25.06 -11.55 3.00
CA PRO A 25 -24.60 -12.02 1.69
C PRO A 25 -23.33 -11.22 1.33
N LEU A 26 -22.22 -11.94 1.16
CA LEU A 26 -20.99 -11.41 0.56
C LEU A 26 -21.38 -10.79 -0.80
N PRO A 27 -21.00 -9.54 -1.13
CA PRO A 27 -21.26 -8.99 -2.44
C PRO A 27 -20.55 -9.89 -3.48
N ALA A 28 -21.36 -10.60 -4.27
CA ALA A 28 -20.87 -11.31 -5.44
C ALA A 28 -20.23 -10.28 -6.38
N ALA A 29 -18.98 -10.51 -6.75
CA ALA A 29 -18.29 -9.71 -7.75
C ALA A 29 -19.16 -9.65 -9.02
N HIS A 30 -19.51 -8.43 -9.41
CA HIS A 30 -20.32 -8.15 -10.58
C HIS A 30 -19.43 -8.30 -11.84
N GLU A 31 -19.35 -9.51 -12.40
CA GLU A 31 -18.90 -9.71 -13.78
C GLU A 31 -19.97 -9.21 -14.75
N THR A 32 -19.97 -7.91 -15.03
CA THR A 32 -20.53 -7.42 -16.30
C THR A 32 -19.45 -7.40 -17.35
N VAL A 33 -19.46 -8.44 -18.19
CA VAL A 33 -18.84 -8.39 -19.52
C VAL A 33 -19.68 -7.44 -20.38
N ALA A 34 -19.24 -6.19 -20.51
CA ALA A 34 -19.74 -5.27 -21.51
C ALA A 34 -18.80 -5.29 -22.73
N LYS A 35 -19.31 -5.82 -23.83
CA LYS A 35 -18.69 -5.81 -25.16
C LYS A 35 -18.83 -4.42 -25.77
N GLY A 36 -17.71 -3.78 -26.11
CA GLY A 36 -17.68 -2.50 -26.83
C GLY A 36 -16.27 -2.08 -27.23
N GLU A 37 -15.86 -2.44 -28.45
CA GLU A 37 -14.65 -1.99 -29.15
C GLU A 37 -14.71 -0.48 -29.48
N ASN A 38 -13.67 0.29 -29.14
CA ASN A 38 -12.89 1.07 -30.12
C ASN A 38 -11.59 1.57 -29.48
N GLY A 39 -10.46 1.24 -30.09
CA GLY A 39 -9.13 1.29 -29.47
C GLY A 39 -8.50 2.68 -29.39
N THR A 40 -8.24 3.11 -28.15
CA THR A 40 -6.90 3.44 -27.68
C THR A 40 -6.77 2.72 -26.35
N LYS A 41 -6.01 1.63 -26.28
CA LYS A 41 -5.82 0.87 -25.03
C LYS A 41 -5.23 1.84 -24.00
N PRO A 42 -5.98 2.29 -22.97
CA PRO A 42 -5.34 3.00 -21.88
C PRO A 42 -4.30 2.05 -21.30
N ASP A 43 -3.12 2.58 -21.02
CA ASP A 43 -2.04 1.80 -20.43
C ASP A 43 -2.61 1.01 -19.25
N SER A 44 -2.37 -0.31 -19.23
CA SER A 44 -3.10 -1.24 -18.35
C SER A 44 -2.98 -0.84 -16.88
N ASP A 45 -1.88 -0.19 -16.54
CA ASP A 45 -1.53 0.28 -15.20
C ASP A 45 -2.34 1.52 -14.77
N VAL A 46 -2.86 2.30 -15.73
CA VAL A 46 -3.73 3.45 -15.45
C VAL A 46 -5.09 2.99 -14.94
N ILE A 47 -5.55 1.82 -15.40
CA ILE A 47 -6.81 1.23 -14.96
C ILE A 47 -6.67 0.54 -13.60
N GLU A 48 -5.50 -0.01 -13.29
CA GLU A 48 -5.28 -0.82 -12.09
C GLU A 48 -5.41 -0.01 -10.80
N HIS A 49 -4.81 1.20 -10.75
CA HIS A 49 -4.83 2.02 -9.54
C HIS A 49 -6.16 2.75 -9.28
N CYS A 50 -7.10 2.69 -10.24
CA CYS A 50 -8.47 3.19 -10.09
C CYS A 50 -9.44 2.12 -9.54
N SER A 51 -8.96 0.90 -9.25
CA SER A 51 -9.75 -0.19 -8.69
C SER A 51 -10.06 0.02 -7.20
N ASP A 52 -11.26 -0.37 -6.76
CA ASP A 52 -11.66 -0.30 -5.34
C ASP A 52 -10.77 -1.15 -4.41
N ALA A 53 -10.12 -2.18 -4.96
CA ALA A 53 -9.20 -3.05 -4.21
C ALA A 53 -7.76 -2.51 -4.17
N TRP A 54 -7.47 -1.40 -4.83
CA TRP A 54 -6.12 -0.86 -4.93
C TRP A 54 -5.72 -0.06 -3.70
N SER A 55 -4.48 -0.23 -3.26
CA SER A 55 -3.88 0.56 -2.18
C SER A 55 -2.41 0.80 -2.46
N PHE A 56 -1.90 1.96 -2.05
CA PHE A 56 -0.48 2.28 -2.11
C PHE A 56 0.21 1.87 -0.81
N ASP A 57 1.48 1.47 -0.93
CA ASP A 57 2.29 1.07 0.22
C ASP A 57 2.82 2.32 0.94
N ALA A 58 3.22 3.34 0.18
CA ALA A 58 3.63 4.64 0.71
C ALA A 58 3.23 5.79 -0.21
N THR A 59 3.11 6.99 0.35
CA THR A 59 2.86 8.22 -0.41
C THR A 59 3.72 9.36 0.14
N THR A 60 4.26 10.19 -0.75
CA THR A 60 5.01 11.40 -0.36
C THR A 60 4.97 12.42 -1.49
N MET A 61 5.68 13.52 -1.31
CA MET A 61 5.83 14.57 -2.31
C MET A 61 7.33 14.81 -2.55
N ASP A 62 7.73 15.07 -3.80
CA ASP A 62 9.09 15.50 -4.08
C ASP A 62 9.31 16.99 -3.78
N HIS A 63 10.56 17.46 -3.91
CA HIS A 63 10.91 18.87 -3.69
C HIS A 63 10.15 19.84 -4.62
N ASN A 64 9.76 19.36 -5.81
CA ASN A 64 9.00 20.13 -6.80
C ASN A 64 7.49 20.16 -6.52
N GLY A 65 7.04 19.51 -5.45
CA GLY A 65 5.61 19.43 -5.13
C GLY A 65 4.87 18.32 -5.87
N THR A 66 5.58 17.43 -6.56
CA THR A 66 4.97 16.33 -7.30
C THR A 66 4.67 15.18 -6.35
N MET A 67 3.41 14.73 -6.34
CA MET A 67 3.01 13.54 -5.58
C MET A 67 3.72 12.29 -6.10
N LEU A 68 4.15 11.44 -5.18
CA LEU A 68 4.77 10.15 -5.46
C LEU A 68 3.97 9.08 -4.72
N PHE A 69 3.48 8.10 -5.46
CA PHE A 69 2.73 6.96 -4.92
C PHE A 69 3.55 5.70 -5.13
N PHE A 70 3.80 4.93 -4.08
CA PHE A 70 4.62 3.73 -4.14
C PHE A 70 3.76 2.48 -4.03
N LYS A 71 4.02 1.47 -4.87
CA LYS A 71 3.43 0.14 -4.77
C LYS A 71 4.41 -0.89 -5.32
N GLY A 72 4.81 -1.85 -4.49
CA GLY A 72 5.84 -2.81 -4.85
C GLY A 72 7.10 -2.10 -5.36
N GLU A 73 7.56 -2.46 -6.56
CA GLU A 73 8.79 -1.93 -7.19
C GLU A 73 8.61 -0.66 -8.01
N PHE A 74 7.38 -0.14 -8.04
CA PHE A 74 7.00 0.98 -8.89
C PHE A 74 6.62 2.22 -8.10
N VAL A 75 6.86 3.37 -8.72
CA VAL A 75 6.37 4.67 -8.29
C VAL A 75 5.52 5.30 -9.39
N TRP A 76 4.39 5.87 -9.02
CA TRP A 76 3.57 6.70 -9.91
C TRP A 76 3.81 8.16 -9.57
N ARG A 77 4.10 8.95 -10.61
CA ARG A 77 4.39 10.37 -10.47
C ARG A 77 3.17 11.21 -10.84
N GLY A 78 2.76 12.07 -9.90
CA GLY A 78 1.67 13.01 -10.09
C GLY A 78 0.35 12.29 -10.37
N HIS A 79 -0.60 13.03 -10.94
CA HIS A 79 -1.91 12.50 -11.33
C HIS A 79 -1.92 11.92 -12.75
N SER A 80 -0.83 12.06 -13.51
CA SER A 80 -0.74 11.57 -14.88
C SER A 80 -0.57 10.06 -14.98
N GLY A 81 -0.29 9.40 -13.85
CA GLY A 81 -0.14 7.94 -13.79
C GLY A 81 1.15 7.42 -14.44
N ILE A 82 2.15 8.29 -14.66
CA ILE A 82 3.45 7.85 -15.20
C ILE A 82 4.11 6.93 -14.18
N ARG A 83 4.28 5.65 -14.58
CA ARG A 83 4.92 4.61 -13.78
C ARG A 83 6.41 4.56 -14.06
N GLU A 84 7.22 4.60 -13.01
CA GLU A 84 8.68 4.49 -13.06
C GLU A 84 9.13 3.39 -12.07
N LEU A 85 10.23 2.70 -12.37
CA LEU A 85 10.86 1.80 -11.41
C LEU A 85 11.55 2.61 -10.30
N ILE A 86 11.36 2.20 -9.05
CA ILE A 86 12.03 2.84 -7.90
C ILE A 86 13.56 2.76 -8.06
N SER A 87 14.06 1.60 -8.51
CA SER A 87 15.48 1.37 -8.76
C SER A 87 16.05 2.27 -9.85
N GLU A 88 15.29 2.56 -10.91
CA GLU A 88 15.73 3.45 -11.99
C GLU A 88 15.81 4.90 -11.53
N ARG A 89 14.81 5.36 -10.77
CA ARG A 89 14.74 6.75 -10.32
C ARG A 89 15.75 7.08 -9.22
N TRP A 90 15.88 6.20 -8.22
CA TRP A 90 16.70 6.47 -7.04
C TRP A 90 18.04 5.72 -7.04
N LYS A 91 18.34 4.93 -8.09
CA LYS A 91 19.57 4.13 -8.23
C LYS A 91 19.88 3.31 -6.97
N ASN A 92 18.83 2.78 -6.34
CA ASN A 92 18.89 2.10 -5.04
C ASN A 92 18.63 0.59 -5.24
N PRO A 93 19.25 -0.31 -4.46
CA PRO A 93 18.79 -1.69 -4.31
C PRO A 93 17.37 -1.85 -3.74
N VAL A 94 16.75 -0.78 -3.24
CA VAL A 94 15.41 -0.84 -2.67
C VAL A 94 14.36 -1.07 -3.74
N THR A 95 13.71 -2.22 -3.65
CA THR A 95 12.61 -2.64 -4.53
C THR A 95 11.23 -2.33 -3.96
N SER A 96 11.09 -1.85 -2.74
CA SER A 96 9.77 -1.53 -2.16
C SER A 96 9.93 -0.54 -1.02
N VAL A 97 8.88 0.21 -0.70
CA VAL A 97 8.93 1.26 0.32
C VAL A 97 7.77 1.07 1.27
N ASP A 98 8.06 0.98 2.57
CA ASP A 98 7.05 0.81 3.62
C ASP A 98 6.49 2.17 4.05
N ALA A 99 7.35 3.19 4.05
CA ALA A 99 6.96 4.57 4.32
C ALA A 99 7.88 5.54 3.60
N ALA A 100 7.34 6.69 3.22
CA ALA A 100 8.11 7.78 2.64
C ALA A 100 7.63 9.11 3.20
N PHE A 101 8.55 10.04 3.40
CA PHE A 101 8.21 11.39 3.82
C PHE A 101 9.16 12.42 3.20
N ARG A 102 8.70 13.66 3.16
CA ARG A 102 9.44 14.80 2.62
C ARG A 102 10.02 15.64 3.75
N GLY A 103 11.33 15.88 3.70
CA GLY A 103 11.99 16.97 4.42
C GLY A 103 12.06 18.25 3.56
N PRO A 104 12.81 19.27 4.01
CA PRO A 104 12.88 20.55 3.31
C PRO A 104 13.27 20.41 1.83
N ASP A 105 14.39 19.73 1.58
CA ASP A 105 14.98 19.53 0.25
C ASP A 105 15.23 18.06 -0.09
N SER A 106 14.80 17.14 0.80
CA SER A 106 15.09 15.71 0.71
C SER A 106 13.84 14.86 0.84
N VAL A 107 13.84 13.69 0.20
CA VAL A 107 12.85 12.64 0.35
C VAL A 107 13.50 11.49 1.10
N PHE A 108 12.83 11.06 2.16
CA PHE A 108 13.22 9.94 2.99
C PHE A 108 12.39 8.74 2.58
N LEU A 109 13.06 7.64 2.22
CA LEU A 109 12.43 6.36 1.95
C LEU A 109 12.79 5.41 3.08
N ILE A 110 11.79 4.71 3.61
CA ILE A 110 11.93 3.75 4.70
C ILE A 110 11.53 2.38 4.18
N LYS A 111 12.39 1.40 4.44
CA LYS A 111 12.11 -0.02 4.23
C LYS A 111 12.70 -0.78 5.39
N GLU A 112 11.86 -1.56 6.05
CA GLU A 112 12.20 -2.32 7.26
C GLU A 112 12.80 -1.40 8.34
N ASP A 113 14.08 -1.58 8.66
CA ASP A 113 14.83 -0.85 9.67
C ASP A 113 15.80 0.17 9.06
N LYS A 114 15.71 0.44 7.76
CA LYS A 114 16.66 1.30 7.03
C LYS A 114 15.98 2.52 6.45
N VAL A 115 16.72 3.63 6.49
CA VAL A 115 16.30 4.91 5.91
C VAL A 115 17.29 5.33 4.84
N TRP A 116 16.78 5.72 3.68
CA TRP A 116 17.53 6.29 2.56
C TRP A 116 17.07 7.72 2.31
N VAL A 117 18.00 8.61 1.96
CA VAL A 117 17.74 10.04 1.78
C VAL A 117 18.12 10.49 0.38
N TYR A 118 17.23 11.26 -0.26
CA TYR A 118 17.36 11.67 -1.66
C TYR A 118 17.02 13.14 -1.90
N PRO A 119 17.84 13.89 -2.67
CA PRO A 119 19.15 13.49 -3.20
C PRO A 119 20.13 13.18 -2.06
N PRO A 120 21.11 12.27 -2.28
CA PRO A 120 22.10 11.99 -1.26
C PRO A 120 22.89 13.27 -0.99
N GLU A 121 22.85 13.73 0.25
CA GLU A 121 23.60 14.93 0.62
C GLU A 121 25.10 14.62 0.51
N LYS A 122 25.87 15.46 -0.20
CA LYS A 122 27.30 15.24 -0.47
C LYS A 122 28.16 15.06 0.80
N LYS A 123 27.61 15.34 1.98
CA LYS A 123 28.31 15.31 3.27
C LYS A 123 27.87 14.17 4.20
N GLU A 124 26.74 13.51 3.96
CA GLU A 124 26.30 12.39 4.81
C GLU A 124 26.78 11.06 4.22
N ASN A 125 28.03 10.72 4.50
CA ASN A 125 28.72 9.51 4.02
C ASN A 125 28.23 8.20 4.69
N GLY A 126 26.95 8.09 5.06
CA GLY A 126 26.46 7.09 6.00
C GLY A 126 25.07 6.52 5.78
N TYR A 127 24.44 6.70 4.61
CA TYR A 127 23.15 6.05 4.30
C TYR A 127 23.31 4.75 3.51
N PRO A 128 22.46 3.73 3.76
CA PRO A 128 21.30 3.77 4.65
C PRO A 128 21.66 3.73 6.14
N LYS A 129 20.90 4.46 6.96
CA LYS A 129 21.03 4.45 8.43
C LYS A 129 19.96 3.58 9.06
N LEU A 130 20.26 3.02 10.23
CA LEU A 130 19.30 2.25 11.02
C LEU A 130 18.25 3.17 11.65
N PHE A 131 16.98 2.75 11.57
CA PHE A 131 15.81 3.48 12.05
C PHE A 131 15.86 3.76 13.57
N GLN A 132 16.58 2.95 14.34
CA GLN A 132 16.68 3.10 15.80
C GLN A 132 17.76 4.09 16.25
N GLU A 133 18.73 4.41 15.40
CA GLU A 133 19.91 5.20 15.80
C GLU A 133 19.69 6.70 15.58
N ASP A 134 18.91 7.06 14.56
CA ASP A 134 18.40 8.40 14.38
C ASP A 134 16.98 8.47 14.93
N ARG A 135 16.74 9.39 15.86
CA ARG A 135 15.44 9.68 16.48
C ARG A 135 14.45 10.29 15.46
N CYS A 136 14.26 9.68 14.30
CA CYS A 136 13.28 10.08 13.29
C CYS A 136 11.87 10.13 13.89
N CYS A 137 11.57 9.28 14.88
CA CYS A 137 10.30 9.28 15.60
C CYS A 137 10.06 10.48 16.52
N LEU A 138 11.08 11.31 16.85
CA LEU A 138 10.83 12.54 17.61
C LEU A 138 10.07 13.60 16.81
N PHE A 139 9.91 13.45 15.49
CA PHE A 139 9.15 14.36 14.64
C PHE A 139 7.69 13.93 14.41
N LEU A 140 7.25 12.81 14.99
CA LEU A 140 5.87 12.29 14.85
C LEU A 140 5.08 12.31 16.17
N GLY A 141 5.62 12.94 17.22
CA GLY A 141 4.97 13.11 18.53
C GLY A 141 4.49 14.53 18.76
#